data_AF-A0A0G0DA36-F1
#
_entry.id   AF-A0A0G0DA36-F1
#
_cell.length_a   1.000
_cell.length_b   1.000
_cell.length_c   1.000
_cell.angle_alpha   90.00
_cell.angle_beta   90.00
_cell.angle_gamma   90.00
#
_symmetry.space_group_name_H-M   'P 1'
#
loop_
_entity.id
_entity.type
_entity.pdbx_description
1 polymer ?
#
loop_
_entity_poly.entity_id
_entity_poly.type
_entity_poly.pdbx_seq_one_letter_code
_entity_poly.pdbx_strand_id
1 'polypeptide(L)'
;MRESLRSEIKFNKLEKHERLAFLNKIRDCKFRVRTIIVNKQFVNVSNLKRNTRFYYQFFLEQLLEHNRNSIIDAQLRLDGSGERSFKRAMSAYLRQNLNKKTKEKVMRDIQFVNSKNNSLIQLADMIAGSIHRYYQKDKNDSKVYRKVIKERIEEEWIFKNSI
;
A
#
# COMPACT_ATOMS: atom_id res chain seq x y z
N MET A 1 29.08 -14.78 13.69
CA MET A 1 28.75 -13.36 13.97
C MET A 1 27.33 -13.11 13.46
N ARG A 2 26.33 -13.02 14.34
CA ARG A 2 24.93 -12.75 13.94
C ARG A 2 24.74 -11.24 13.90
N GLU A 3 24.92 -10.64 12.74
CA GLU A 3 24.57 -9.23 12.55
C GLU A 3 23.08 -9.03 12.85
N SER A 4 22.83 -8.07 13.72
CA SER A 4 21.51 -7.62 14.10
C SER A 4 20.83 -6.99 12.87
N LEU A 5 20.00 -7.76 12.16
CA LEU A 5 18.96 -7.28 11.24
C LEU A 5 17.81 -6.60 12.03
N ARG A 6 18.13 -5.74 13.00
CA ARG A 6 17.15 -4.98 13.82
C ARG A 6 16.78 -3.62 13.21
N SER A 7 17.16 -3.34 11.96
CA SER A 7 16.71 -2.15 11.27
C SER A 7 15.40 -2.45 10.53
N GLU A 8 14.43 -1.57 10.71
CA GLU A 8 13.19 -1.57 9.96
C GLU A 8 13.47 -1.54 8.45
N ILE A 9 13.03 -2.58 7.74
CA ILE A 9 13.16 -2.68 6.29
C ILE A 9 12.19 -1.69 5.64
N LYS A 10 12.75 -0.72 4.92
CA LYS A 10 11.99 0.24 4.10
C LYS A 10 12.68 0.43 2.76
N PHE A 11 11.90 0.58 1.69
CA PHE A 11 12.42 0.78 0.35
C PHE A 11 13.41 1.95 0.29
N ASN A 12 13.07 3.09 0.91
CA ASN A 12 13.91 4.29 0.88
C ASN A 12 15.14 4.22 1.79
N LYS A 13 15.26 3.21 2.66
CA LYS A 13 16.40 3.04 3.59
C LYS A 13 17.45 2.03 3.10
N LEU A 14 17.10 1.20 2.13
CA LEU A 14 17.95 0.13 1.64
C LEU A 14 18.67 0.53 0.36
N GLU A 15 19.84 -0.03 0.15
CA GLU A 15 20.56 0.06 -1.12
C GLU A 15 19.92 -0.81 -2.20
N LYS A 16 20.25 -0.54 -3.47
CA LYS A 16 19.69 -1.28 -4.62
C LYS A 16 19.85 -2.80 -4.48
N HIS A 17 21.02 -3.27 -4.08
CA HIS A 17 21.30 -4.70 -3.95
C HIS A 17 20.49 -5.34 -2.81
N GLU A 18 20.30 -4.65 -1.68
CA GLU A 18 19.49 -5.10 -0.55
C GLU A 18 18.00 -5.16 -0.90
N ARG A 19 17.49 -4.15 -1.61
CA ARG A 19 16.12 -4.17 -2.16
C ARG A 19 15.91 -5.39 -3.05
N LEU A 20 16.84 -5.67 -3.95
CA LEU A 20 16.75 -6.83 -4.84
C LEU A 20 16.87 -8.15 -4.08
N ALA A 21 17.74 -8.25 -3.09
CA ALA A 21 17.85 -9.43 -2.25
C ALA A 21 16.52 -9.73 -1.53
N PHE A 22 15.92 -8.69 -0.94
CA PHE A 22 14.60 -8.80 -0.31
C PHE A 22 13.52 -9.23 -1.30
N LEU A 23 13.39 -8.53 -2.43
CA LEU A 23 12.37 -8.82 -3.44
C LEU A 23 12.51 -10.23 -4.02
N ASN A 24 13.73 -10.69 -4.30
CA ASN A 24 13.96 -12.04 -4.77
C ASN A 24 13.61 -13.09 -3.72
N LYS A 25 13.82 -12.80 -2.43
CA LYS A 25 13.47 -13.73 -1.35
C LYS A 25 11.96 -13.93 -1.23
N ILE A 26 11.17 -12.88 -1.47
CA ILE A 26 9.71 -12.93 -1.34
C ILE A 26 9.01 -13.31 -2.65
N ARG A 27 9.65 -13.22 -3.81
CA ARG A 27 8.97 -13.34 -5.12
C ARG A 27 8.16 -14.63 -5.26
N ASP A 28 8.56 -15.70 -4.58
CA ASP A 28 7.94 -17.02 -4.64
C ASP A 28 6.90 -17.25 -3.51
N CYS A 29 6.78 -16.33 -2.55
CA CYS A 29 5.76 -16.36 -1.48
C CYS A 29 4.35 -16.10 -2.00
N LYS A 30 3.34 -16.72 -1.37
CA LYS A 30 1.92 -16.55 -1.76
C LYS A 30 1.35 -15.21 -1.26
N PHE A 31 1.39 -14.19 -2.11
CA PHE A 31 0.67 -12.93 -1.91
C PHE A 31 0.23 -12.33 -3.24
N ARG A 32 -0.66 -11.35 -3.17
CA ARG A 32 -1.17 -10.58 -4.31
C ARG A 32 -0.98 -9.10 -4.02
N VAL A 33 -0.72 -8.33 -5.07
CA VAL A 33 -0.49 -6.90 -5.01
C VAL A 33 -1.56 -6.20 -5.83
N ARG A 34 -2.25 -5.27 -5.17
CA ARG A 34 -3.11 -4.29 -5.81
C ARG A 34 -2.63 -2.90 -5.44
N THR A 35 -2.51 -2.01 -6.42
CA THR A 35 -2.03 -0.64 -6.20
C THR A 35 -2.87 0.38 -6.94
N ILE A 36 -2.95 1.56 -6.33
CA ILE A 36 -3.49 2.77 -6.95
C ILE A 36 -2.36 3.78 -7.10
N ILE A 37 -2.18 4.28 -8.31
CA ILE A 37 -1.13 5.21 -8.68
C ILE A 37 -1.78 6.57 -8.89
N VAL A 38 -1.41 7.50 -8.02
CA VAL A 38 -2.02 8.82 -7.96
C VAL A 38 -0.96 9.86 -8.33
N ASN A 39 -1.15 10.53 -9.47
CA ASN A 39 -0.38 11.74 -9.75
C ASN A 39 -1.06 12.92 -9.04
N LYS A 40 -0.34 13.48 -8.05
CA LYS A 40 -0.82 14.61 -7.24
C LYS A 40 -1.14 15.87 -8.05
N GLN A 41 -0.63 16.00 -9.28
CA GLN A 41 -0.95 17.13 -10.16
C GLN A 41 -2.39 17.10 -10.70
N PHE A 42 -2.99 15.90 -10.85
CA PHE A 42 -4.36 15.74 -11.36
C PHE A 42 -5.40 15.67 -10.25
N VAL A 43 -4.95 15.63 -9.00
CA VAL A 43 -5.82 15.76 -7.85
C VAL A 43 -5.92 17.26 -7.57
N ASN A 44 -7.13 17.82 -7.52
CA ASN A 44 -7.35 19.27 -7.51
C ASN A 44 -6.71 19.94 -6.27
N VAL A 45 -5.66 20.75 -6.50
CA VAL A 45 -4.70 21.24 -5.47
C VAL A 45 -5.31 22.21 -4.46
N SER A 46 -6.46 22.82 -4.79
CA SER A 46 -7.15 23.81 -3.94
C SER A 46 -7.77 23.21 -2.67
N ASN A 47 -8.28 21.98 -2.71
CA ASN A 47 -8.83 21.27 -1.54
C ASN A 47 -7.81 20.30 -0.86
N LEU A 48 -6.69 20.04 -1.53
CA LEU A 48 -5.67 19.04 -1.15
C LEU A 48 -4.87 19.36 0.10
N LYS A 49 -4.53 20.63 0.32
CA LYS A 49 -3.73 21.04 1.49
C LYS A 49 -4.53 21.00 2.80
N ARG A 50 -5.87 21.12 2.73
CA ARG A 50 -6.71 21.19 3.93
C ARG A 50 -7.06 19.82 4.52
N ASN A 51 -6.99 18.70 3.79
CA ASN A 51 -7.47 17.43 4.31
C ASN A 51 -6.85 16.15 3.72
N THR A 52 -5.53 15.99 3.83
CA THR A 52 -4.80 14.76 3.43
C THR A 52 -5.43 13.45 3.94
N ARG A 53 -6.12 13.51 5.08
CA ARG A 53 -6.83 12.39 5.70
C ARG A 53 -7.92 11.79 4.80
N PHE A 54 -8.67 12.63 4.10
CA PHE A 54 -9.76 12.19 3.23
C PHE A 54 -9.26 11.39 2.03
N TYR A 55 -8.09 11.73 1.49
CA TYR A 55 -7.51 10.99 0.37
C TYR A 55 -7.09 9.57 0.76
N TYR A 56 -6.44 9.40 1.91
CA TYR A 56 -6.08 8.06 2.38
C TYR A 56 -7.32 7.19 2.57
N GLN A 57 -8.36 7.76 3.18
CA GLN A 57 -9.63 7.09 3.40
C GLN A 57 -10.32 6.72 2.08
N PHE A 58 -10.39 7.66 1.14
CA PHE A 58 -10.97 7.46 -0.19
C PHE A 58 -10.23 6.38 -0.98
N PHE A 59 -8.91 6.50 -1.17
CA PHE A 59 -8.16 5.53 -1.97
C PHE A 59 -8.11 4.15 -1.31
N LEU A 60 -8.04 4.07 0.01
CA LEU A 60 -8.11 2.80 0.71
C LEU A 60 -9.47 2.13 0.53
N GLU A 61 -10.57 2.89 0.63
CA GLU A 61 -11.90 2.38 0.32
C GLU A 61 -11.98 1.90 -1.13
N GLN A 62 -11.52 2.69 -2.10
CA GLN A 62 -11.54 2.29 -3.51
C GLN A 62 -10.77 0.99 -3.76
N LEU A 63 -9.59 0.82 -3.15
CA LEU A 63 -8.78 -0.39 -3.27
C LEU A 63 -9.48 -1.63 -2.69
N LEU A 64 -10.20 -1.45 -1.58
CA LEU A 64 -10.93 -2.53 -0.89
C LEU A 64 -12.28 -2.83 -1.53
N GLU A 65 -12.95 -1.84 -2.11
CA GLU A 65 -14.24 -1.99 -2.81
C GLU A 65 -14.04 -2.72 -4.14
N HIS A 66 -13.03 -2.30 -4.92
CA HIS A 66 -12.73 -2.87 -6.24
C HIS A 66 -11.91 -4.16 -6.13
N ASN A 67 -12.18 -4.99 -5.13
CA ASN A 67 -11.40 -6.21 -4.87
C ASN A 67 -11.83 -7.41 -5.73
N ARG A 68 -12.82 -7.28 -6.63
CA ARG A 68 -13.36 -8.38 -7.47
C ARG A 68 -13.74 -9.64 -6.66
N ASN A 69 -14.30 -9.46 -5.46
CA ASN A 69 -14.64 -10.52 -4.51
C ASN A 69 -13.47 -11.41 -4.07
N SER A 70 -12.23 -10.92 -4.20
CA SER A 70 -11.02 -11.65 -3.83
C SER A 70 -10.64 -11.52 -2.35
N ILE A 71 -11.25 -10.56 -1.64
CA ILE A 71 -11.03 -10.28 -0.22
C ILE A 71 -12.35 -10.50 0.51
N ILE A 72 -12.37 -11.46 1.44
CA ILE A 72 -13.56 -11.86 2.20
C ILE A 72 -13.17 -11.98 3.68
N ASP A 73 -13.97 -11.37 4.55
CA ASP A 73 -13.84 -11.34 6.02
C ASP A 73 -12.41 -11.09 6.52
N ALA A 74 -11.69 -10.20 5.86
CA ALA A 74 -10.26 -9.99 6.10
C ALA A 74 -9.97 -9.18 7.37
N GLN A 75 -8.82 -9.47 7.98
CA GLN A 75 -8.22 -8.60 9.00
C GLN A 75 -7.27 -7.61 8.32
N LEU A 76 -7.65 -6.34 8.30
CA LEU A 76 -6.84 -5.29 7.69
C LEU A 76 -5.76 -4.82 8.66
N ARG A 77 -4.52 -4.76 8.15
CA ARG A 77 -3.37 -4.21 8.86
C ARG A 77 -2.90 -2.98 8.12
N LEU A 78 -2.90 -1.84 8.79
CA LEU A 78 -2.45 -0.57 8.22
C LEU A 78 -1.21 -0.08 8.96
N ASP A 79 -0.31 0.58 8.24
CA ASP A 79 0.84 1.21 8.86
C ASP A 79 0.38 2.29 9.86
N GLY A 80 0.98 2.27 11.03
CA GLY A 80 0.60 3.06 12.20
C GLY A 80 1.06 4.51 12.16
N SER A 81 1.64 5.00 11.06
CA SER A 81 2.01 6.40 10.90
C SER A 81 0.75 7.28 10.81
N GLY A 82 0.36 7.94 11.89
CA GLY A 82 -0.76 8.88 11.92
C GLY A 82 -1.30 9.17 13.32
N GLU A 83 -1.92 10.34 13.49
CA GLU A 83 -2.53 10.75 14.76
C GLU A 83 -3.69 9.83 15.19
N ARG A 84 -3.93 9.73 16.51
CA ARG A 84 -5.02 8.93 17.08
C ARG A 84 -6.39 9.31 16.52
N SER A 85 -6.62 10.60 16.27
CA SER A 85 -7.85 11.14 15.67
C SER A 85 -8.07 10.59 14.26
N PHE A 86 -7.03 10.61 13.42
CA PHE A 86 -7.06 10.06 12.06
C PHE A 86 -7.36 8.56 12.06
N LYS A 87 -6.68 7.79 12.91
CA LYS A 87 -6.89 6.34 13.04
C LYS A 87 -8.34 6.00 13.37
N ARG A 88 -8.92 6.71 14.35
CA ARG A 88 -10.32 6.53 14.75
C ARG A 88 -11.29 6.86 13.62
N ALA A 89 -11.09 7.99 12.94
CA ALA A 89 -11.94 8.42 11.83
C ALA A 89 -11.92 7.39 10.68
N MET A 90 -10.73 6.91 10.29
CA MET A 90 -10.59 5.93 9.21
C MET A 90 -11.22 4.58 9.57
N SER A 91 -11.01 4.09 10.80
CA SER A 91 -11.65 2.85 11.25
C SER A 91 -13.17 2.96 11.28
N ALA A 92 -13.72 4.08 11.77
CA ALA A 92 -15.15 4.32 11.78
C ALA A 92 -15.72 4.35 10.36
N TYR A 93 -15.07 5.09 9.45
CA TYR A 93 -15.50 5.20 8.07
C TYR A 93 -15.53 3.86 7.34
N LEU A 94 -14.46 3.07 7.41
CA LEU A 94 -14.40 1.78 6.71
C LEU A 94 -15.44 0.80 7.27
N ARG A 95 -15.65 0.78 8.59
CA ARG A 95 -16.70 -0.05 9.22
C ARG A 95 -18.10 0.36 8.77
N GLN A 96 -18.34 1.66 8.56
CA GLN A 96 -19.64 2.18 8.15
C GLN A 96 -19.95 1.99 6.67
N ASN A 97 -18.94 2.04 5.79
CA ASN A 97 -19.16 2.15 4.34
C ASN A 97 -18.72 0.91 3.54
N LEU A 98 -17.60 0.27 3.89
CA LEU A 98 -16.97 -0.74 3.02
C LEU A 98 -17.86 -1.96 2.78
N ASN A 99 -18.39 -2.56 3.85
CA ASN A 99 -19.20 -3.77 3.77
C ASN A 99 -20.63 -3.49 3.23
N LYS A 100 -21.04 -2.21 3.08
CA LYS A 100 -22.34 -1.86 2.49
C LYS A 100 -22.29 -1.75 0.97
N LYS A 101 -21.11 -1.47 0.42
CA LYS A 101 -20.87 -1.27 -1.02
C LYS A 101 -20.43 -2.55 -1.74
N THR A 102 -20.21 -3.62 -1.00
CA THR A 102 -19.63 -4.88 -1.50
C THR A 102 -20.63 -6.01 -1.28
N LYS A 103 -20.66 -6.97 -2.21
CA LYS A 103 -21.57 -8.12 -2.14
C LYS A 103 -21.24 -9.02 -0.95
N GLU A 104 -19.95 -9.27 -0.76
CA GLU A 104 -19.43 -10.05 0.36
C GLU A 104 -18.87 -9.12 1.43
N LYS A 105 -18.92 -9.53 2.69
CA LYS A 105 -18.27 -8.80 3.78
C LYS A 105 -16.75 -8.81 3.55
N VAL A 106 -16.16 -7.67 3.17
CA VAL A 106 -14.73 -7.55 2.87
C VAL A 106 -13.86 -7.51 4.13
N MET A 107 -14.30 -6.76 5.15
CA MET A 107 -13.50 -6.50 6.34
C MET A 107 -14.18 -7.01 7.61
N ARG A 108 -13.45 -7.83 8.37
CA ARG A 108 -13.79 -8.25 9.73
C ARG A 108 -13.34 -7.24 10.77
N ASP A 109 -12.06 -6.84 10.69
CA ASP A 109 -11.45 -5.91 11.63
C ASP A 109 -10.31 -5.13 10.96
N ILE A 110 -9.91 -4.04 11.61
CA ILE A 110 -8.85 -3.13 11.19
C ILE A 110 -7.94 -2.79 12.37
N GLN A 111 -6.64 -3.04 12.21
CA GLN A 111 -5.64 -2.71 13.20
C GLN A 111 -4.49 -1.89 12.59
N PHE A 112 -4.16 -0.80 13.27
CA PHE A 112 -2.93 -0.03 13.00
C PHE A 112 -1.76 -0.70 13.70
N VAL A 113 -0.69 -0.96 12.97
CA VAL A 113 0.49 -1.68 13.50
C VAL A 113 1.77 -0.88 13.28
N ASN A 114 2.75 -1.09 14.15
CA ASN A 114 4.05 -0.46 14.01
C ASN A 114 4.89 -1.21 12.95
N SER A 115 5.24 -0.52 11.85
CA SER A 115 6.06 -1.04 10.76
C SER A 115 7.38 -1.66 11.21
N LYS A 116 8.00 -1.18 12.30
CA LYS A 116 9.26 -1.73 12.82
C LYS A 116 9.17 -3.20 13.22
N ASN A 117 7.98 -3.64 13.65
CA ASN A 117 7.76 -4.97 14.21
C ASN A 117 6.79 -5.80 13.35
N ASN A 118 6.48 -5.39 12.12
CA ASN A 118 5.51 -6.08 11.26
C ASN A 118 6.05 -6.32 9.85
N SER A 119 6.36 -7.58 9.55
CA SER A 119 6.89 -8.01 8.25
C SER A 119 5.94 -7.76 7.08
N LEU A 120 4.62 -7.81 7.29
CA LEU A 120 3.64 -7.54 6.22
C LEU A 120 3.58 -6.06 5.86
N ILE A 121 3.74 -5.16 6.84
CA ILE A 121 3.85 -3.72 6.55
C ILE A 121 5.17 -3.41 5.83
N GLN A 122 6.28 -4.02 6.23
CA GLN A 122 7.56 -3.86 5.53
C GLN A 122 7.50 -4.42 4.10
N LEU A 123 6.82 -5.55 3.91
CA LEU A 123 6.50 -6.09 2.59
C LEU A 123 5.71 -5.07 1.76
N ALA A 124 4.63 -4.51 2.32
CA ALA A 124 3.81 -3.51 1.64
C ALA A 124 4.63 -2.25 1.27
N ASP A 125 5.49 -1.75 2.16
CA ASP A 125 6.40 -0.63 1.89
C ASP A 125 7.37 -0.95 0.75
N MET A 126 7.98 -2.13 0.75
CA MET A 126 8.91 -2.55 -0.31
C MET A 126 8.22 -2.64 -1.68
N ILE A 127 7.01 -3.21 -1.72
CA ILE A 127 6.21 -3.33 -2.95
C ILE A 127 5.79 -1.94 -3.44
N ALA A 128 5.25 -1.10 -2.56
CA ALA A 128 4.82 0.25 -2.91
C ALA A 128 5.99 1.10 -3.43
N GLY A 129 7.16 1.02 -2.78
CA GLY A 129 8.38 1.69 -3.24
C GLY A 129 8.87 1.17 -4.58
N SER A 130 8.80 -0.14 -4.82
CA SER A 130 9.18 -0.76 -6.10
C SER A 130 8.30 -0.29 -7.26
N ILE A 131 6.99 -0.22 -7.03
CA ILE A 131 6.02 0.29 -8.00
C ILE A 131 6.21 1.80 -8.18
N HIS A 132 6.36 2.57 -7.11
CA HIS A 132 6.62 4.00 -7.21
C HIS A 132 7.88 4.31 -8.04
N ARG A 133 8.97 3.58 -7.80
CA ARG A 133 10.23 3.69 -8.55
C ARG A 133 10.06 3.42 -10.04
N TYR A 134 9.15 2.52 -10.42
CA TYR A 134 8.83 2.27 -11.83
C TYR A 134 8.22 3.49 -12.54
N TYR A 135 7.43 4.30 -11.83
CA TYR A 135 6.83 5.51 -12.38
C TYR A 135 7.75 6.75 -12.34
N GLN A 136 8.95 6.63 -11.74
CA GLN A 136 9.96 7.69 -11.75
C GLN A 136 10.79 7.61 -13.04
N LYS A 137 10.40 8.39 -14.05
CA LYS A 137 11.02 8.39 -15.39
C LYS A 137 12.49 8.80 -15.40
N ASP A 138 12.94 9.52 -14.39
CA ASP A 138 14.32 9.99 -14.19
C ASP A 138 15.26 8.92 -13.60
N LYS A 139 14.76 7.73 -13.25
CA LYS A 139 15.55 6.68 -12.62
C LYS A 139 15.90 5.55 -13.60
N ASN A 140 17.21 5.35 -13.78
CA ASN A 140 17.77 4.31 -14.64
C ASN A 140 17.43 2.88 -14.18
N ASP A 141 17.08 2.68 -12.90
CA ASP A 141 16.71 1.39 -12.32
C ASP A 141 15.19 1.17 -12.18
N SER A 142 14.37 2.05 -12.75
CA SER A 142 12.89 2.03 -12.65
C SER A 142 12.26 0.68 -12.95
N LYS A 143 12.76 -0.06 -13.95
CA LYS A 143 12.20 -1.34 -14.39
C LYS A 143 12.66 -2.54 -13.55
N VAL A 144 13.77 -2.42 -12.81
CA VAL A 144 14.46 -3.57 -12.22
C VAL A 144 13.60 -4.24 -11.14
N TYR A 145 13.06 -3.45 -10.22
CA TYR A 145 12.27 -3.97 -9.10
C TYR A 145 10.92 -4.52 -9.56
N ARG A 146 10.23 -3.81 -10.46
CA ARG A 146 8.94 -4.26 -11.02
C ARG A 146 9.07 -5.60 -11.75
N LYS A 147 10.18 -5.85 -12.45
CA LYS A 147 10.42 -7.14 -13.11
C LYS A 147 10.41 -8.32 -12.13
N VAL A 148 10.90 -8.13 -10.90
CA VAL A 148 10.94 -9.18 -9.86
C VAL A 148 9.55 -9.48 -9.30
N ILE A 149 8.70 -8.46 -9.15
CA ILE A 149 7.39 -8.60 -8.50
C ILE A 149 6.21 -8.73 -9.46
N LYS A 150 6.45 -8.69 -10.78
CA LYS A 150 5.41 -8.65 -11.81
C LYS A 150 4.34 -9.74 -11.66
N GLU A 151 4.76 -10.97 -11.33
CA GLU A 151 3.87 -12.13 -11.18
C GLU A 151 2.95 -12.03 -9.95
N ARG A 152 3.24 -11.10 -9.03
CA ARG A 152 2.43 -10.84 -7.84
C ARG A 152 1.45 -9.68 -8.03
N ILE A 153 1.63 -8.86 -9.07
CA ILE A 153 0.76 -7.73 -9.38
C ILE A 153 -0.52 -8.27 -10.02
N GLU A 154 -1.60 -8.25 -9.27
CA GLU A 154 -2.93 -8.60 -9.74
C GLU A 154 -3.59 -7.39 -10.44
N GLU A 155 -3.37 -6.19 -9.89
CA GLU A 155 -3.99 -4.97 -10.40
C GLU A 155 -3.12 -3.74 -10.12
N GLU A 156 -2.99 -2.88 -11.12
CA GLU A 156 -2.25 -1.62 -11.07
C GLU A 156 -3.11 -0.53 -11.70
N TRP A 157 -3.80 0.26 -10.87
CA TRP A 157 -4.74 1.28 -11.35
C TRP A 157 -4.11 2.67 -11.33
N ILE A 158 -4.00 3.31 -12.50
CA ILE A 158 -3.64 4.72 -12.58
C ILE A 158 -4.91 5.55 -12.38
N PHE A 159 -4.99 6.25 -11.24
CA PHE A 159 -6.08 7.16 -10.96
C PHE A 159 -6.03 8.34 -11.93
N LYS A 160 -7.09 8.48 -12.73
CA LYS A 160 -7.36 9.66 -13.56
C LYS A 160 -8.58 10.33 -12.97
N ASN A 161 -8.49 11.64 -12.72
CA ASN A 161 -9.67 12.41 -12.34
C ASN A 161 -10.67 12.27 -13.51
N SER A 162 -11.77 11.56 -13.29
CA SER A 162 -12.90 11.64 -14.20
C SER A 162 -13.51 13.00 -13.91
N ILE A 163 -13.34 13.92 -14.86
CA ILE A 163 -14.03 15.21 -14.87
C ILE A 163 -15.53 14.92 -14.98
#